data_AF-A0AAW0DDG1-F1
#
_entry.id   AF-A0AAW0DDG1-F1
#
_cell.length_a   1.000
_cell.length_b   1.000
_cell.length_c   1.000
_cell.angle_alpha   90.00
_cell.angle_beta   90.00
_cell.angle_gamma   90.00
#
_symmetry.space_group_name_H-M   'P 1'
#
loop_
_entity.id
_entity.type
_entity.pdbx_description
1 polymer ?
#
loop_
_entity_poly.entity_id
_entity_poly.type
_entity_poly.pdbx_seq_one_letter_code
_entity_poly.pdbx_strand_id
1 'polypeptide(L)'
;MILISCALTYACLIASAFSTNIVHVFLLQGAFLGFAQGIAMPLYVSLPSQWFNKKRGLASGFAVSGSGIGGGVQTLIVRQLIVNLGLKKTMIIYAHMHVVAWIIAFFLIKERPLPPHLRGAKKRWMPKHIGGSFISVASSIFFGIFGYLSPYYFSSTYTKEFVTYLDPKSLLVTVPLIVMNFSRQIAGSAIGGAILSASGGDWKAVTFYSGGMQIIGAVCILYARFAKDRRLWALV
;
A
#
# COMPACT_ATOMS: atom_id res chain seq x y z
N MET A 1 6.26 -17.34 8.58
CA MET A 1 5.91 -15.93 8.89
C MET A 1 4.74 -15.43 8.03
N ILE A 2 4.76 -15.65 6.71
CA ILE A 2 3.64 -15.28 5.81
C ILE A 2 2.31 -15.93 6.28
N LEU A 3 2.30 -17.24 6.52
CA LEU A 3 1.09 -17.94 7.02
C LEU A 3 0.54 -17.38 8.34
N ILE A 4 1.43 -17.00 9.27
CA ILE A 4 1.04 -16.41 10.57
C ILE A 4 0.36 -15.05 10.35
N SER A 5 0.92 -14.23 9.46
CA SER A 5 0.32 -12.94 9.09
C SER A 5 -1.03 -13.09 8.39
N CYS A 6 -1.18 -14.08 7.50
CA CYS A 6 -2.47 -14.40 6.87
C CYS A 6 -3.52 -14.82 7.92
N ALA A 7 -3.16 -15.74 8.83
CA ALA A 7 -4.04 -16.18 9.90
C ALA A 7 -4.45 -15.02 10.84
N LEU A 8 -3.49 -14.18 11.23
CA LEU A 8 -3.74 -13.00 12.05
C LEU A 8 -4.64 -11.99 11.34
N THR A 9 -4.38 -11.71 10.06
CA THR A 9 -5.21 -10.83 9.24
C THR A 9 -6.64 -11.34 9.15
N TYR A 10 -6.84 -12.64 8.91
CA TYR A 10 -8.18 -13.24 8.87
C TYR A 10 -8.91 -13.11 10.21
N ALA A 11 -8.22 -13.43 11.31
CA ALA A 11 -8.78 -13.30 12.65
C ALA A 11 -9.21 -11.87 12.95
N CYS A 12 -8.40 -10.87 12.58
CA CYS A 12 -8.73 -9.46 12.76
C CYS A 12 -9.95 -9.03 11.93
N LEU A 13 -10.07 -9.48 10.67
CA LEU A 13 -11.21 -9.15 9.80
C LEU A 13 -12.51 -9.77 10.32
N ILE A 14 -12.48 -11.04 10.73
CA ILE A 14 -13.64 -11.72 11.32
C ILE A 14 -14.01 -11.08 12.66
N ALA A 15 -13.05 -10.85 13.55
CA ALA A 15 -13.29 -10.17 14.83
C ALA A 15 -13.90 -8.77 14.63
N SER A 16 -13.42 -8.04 13.62
CA SER A 16 -13.96 -6.72 13.27
C SER A 16 -15.41 -6.79 12.79
N ALA A 17 -15.84 -7.89 12.17
CA ALA A 17 -17.22 -8.08 11.74
C ALA A 17 -18.21 -8.28 12.90
N PHE A 18 -17.75 -8.81 14.04
CA PHE A 18 -18.56 -9.02 15.25
C PHE A 18 -18.46 -7.89 16.26
N SER A 19 -17.58 -6.91 16.01
CA SER A 19 -17.43 -5.76 16.87
C SER A 19 -18.63 -4.82 16.80
N THR A 20 -19.20 -4.49 17.95
CA THR A 20 -20.31 -3.53 18.10
C THR A 20 -19.83 -2.10 18.34
N ASN A 21 -18.58 -1.93 18.79
CA ASN A 21 -17.99 -0.63 19.08
C ASN A 21 -17.04 -0.19 17.95
N ILE A 22 -17.14 1.08 17.55
CA ILE A 22 -16.27 1.67 16.53
C ILE A 22 -14.80 1.69 16.97
N VAL A 23 -14.52 1.88 18.26
CA VAL A 23 -13.16 1.88 18.83
C VAL A 23 -12.51 0.51 18.62
N HIS A 24 -13.25 -0.57 18.87
CA HIS A 24 -12.77 -1.94 18.64
C HIS A 24 -12.52 -2.19 17.15
N VAL A 25 -13.37 -1.69 16.24
CA VAL A 25 -13.13 -1.79 14.79
C VAL A 25 -11.86 -1.03 14.40
N PHE A 26 -11.66 0.17 14.92
CA PHE A 26 -10.44 0.96 14.66
C PHE A 26 -9.18 0.27 15.19
N LEU A 27 -9.22 -0.34 16.37
CA LEU A 27 -8.07 -1.07 16.91
C LEU A 27 -7.76 -2.32 16.07
N LEU A 28 -8.79 -3.09 15.71
CA LEU A 28 -8.63 -4.33 14.93
C LEU A 28 -8.16 -4.05 13.50
N GLN A 29 -8.74 -3.08 12.81
CA GLN A 29 -8.39 -2.75 11.42
C GLN A 29 -7.20 -1.80 11.30
N GLY A 30 -6.95 -0.95 12.29
CA GLY A 30 -5.83 -0.02 12.28
C GLY A 30 -4.56 -0.68 12.83
N ALA A 31 -4.56 -0.98 14.12
CA ALA A 31 -3.36 -1.42 14.83
C ALA A 31 -3.03 -2.90 14.53
N PHE A 32 -3.96 -3.82 14.80
CA PHE A 32 -3.68 -5.26 14.68
C PHE A 32 -3.51 -5.73 13.24
N LEU A 33 -4.40 -5.30 12.35
CA LEU A 33 -4.29 -5.57 10.93
C LEU A 33 -3.02 -4.93 10.34
N GLY A 34 -2.70 -3.68 10.72
CA GLY A 34 -1.47 -3.01 10.32
C GLY A 34 -0.21 -3.76 10.76
N PHE A 35 -0.19 -4.25 12.00
CA PHE A 35 0.89 -5.08 12.51
C PHE A 35 1.02 -6.41 11.75
N ALA A 36 -0.10 -7.10 11.50
CA ALA A 36 -0.11 -8.34 10.73
C ALA A 36 0.48 -8.12 9.32
N GLN A 37 0.03 -7.08 8.63
CA GLN A 37 0.52 -6.71 7.30
C GLN A 37 1.99 -6.29 7.31
N GLY A 38 2.44 -5.58 8.35
CA GLY A 38 3.84 -5.17 8.52
C GLY A 38 4.82 -6.35 8.60
N ILE A 39 4.38 -7.50 9.14
CA ILE A 39 5.19 -8.72 9.18
C ILE A 39 5.32 -9.36 7.78
N ALA A 40 4.25 -9.39 6.99
CA ALA A 40 4.25 -10.09 5.69
C ALA A 40 4.76 -9.24 4.53
N MET A 41 4.46 -7.93 4.51
CA MET A 41 4.81 -7.01 3.42
C MET A 41 6.27 -7.15 2.95
N PRO A 42 7.28 -7.08 3.83
CA PRO A 42 8.67 -7.20 3.41
C PRO A 42 9.01 -8.58 2.82
N LEU A 43 8.32 -9.63 3.26
CA LEU A 43 8.59 -11.00 2.85
C LEU A 43 8.17 -11.22 1.39
N TYR A 44 6.93 -10.91 1.02
CA TYR A 44 6.50 -11.15 -0.36
C TYR A 44 7.03 -10.12 -1.36
N VAL A 45 7.31 -8.88 -0.95
CA VAL A 45 7.93 -7.86 -1.83
C VAL A 45 9.38 -8.23 -2.18
N SER A 46 10.07 -8.92 -1.28
CA SER A 46 11.46 -9.34 -1.49
C SER A 46 11.62 -10.67 -2.23
N LEU A 47 10.57 -11.51 -2.35
CA LEU A 47 10.67 -12.79 -3.05
C LEU A 47 11.08 -12.68 -4.53
N PRO A 48 10.50 -11.77 -5.35
CA PRO A 48 10.88 -11.67 -6.76
C PRO A 48 12.37 -11.32 -6.96
N SER A 49 12.93 -10.48 -6.08
CA SER A 49 14.33 -10.06 -6.20
C SER A 49 15.33 -11.18 -5.91
N GLN A 50 14.90 -12.28 -5.29
CA GLN A 50 15.72 -13.47 -5.07
C GLN A 50 15.85 -14.35 -6.32
N TRP A 51 14.85 -14.32 -7.21
CA TRP A 51 14.81 -15.13 -8.43
C TRP A 51 15.48 -14.45 -9.61
N PHE A 52 15.36 -13.12 -9.71
CA PHE A 52 15.93 -12.33 -10.81
C PHE A 52 17.18 -11.59 -10.36
N ASN A 53 18.33 -11.84 -10.99
CA ASN A 53 19.57 -11.08 -10.71
C ASN A 53 19.62 -9.75 -11.48
N LYS A 54 19.51 -9.80 -12.82
CA LYS A 54 19.70 -8.63 -13.70
C LYS A 54 18.50 -7.67 -13.71
N LYS A 55 17.27 -8.20 -13.59
CA LYS A 55 16.01 -7.42 -13.64
C LYS A 55 15.26 -7.41 -12.31
N ARG A 56 15.98 -7.45 -11.18
CA ARG A 56 15.39 -7.55 -9.83
C ARG A 56 14.44 -6.39 -9.49
N GLY A 57 14.80 -5.17 -9.88
CA GLY A 57 13.98 -3.97 -9.63
C GLY A 57 12.66 -4.02 -10.38
N LEU A 58 12.69 -4.38 -11.66
CA LEU A 58 11.49 -4.56 -12.49
C LEU A 58 10.58 -5.66 -11.95
N ALA A 59 11.14 -6.82 -11.60
CA ALA A 59 10.35 -7.94 -11.07
C ALA A 59 9.64 -7.59 -9.76
N SER A 60 10.35 -6.96 -8.81
CA SER A 60 9.74 -6.45 -7.58
C SER A 60 8.75 -5.31 -7.85
N GLY A 61 9.04 -4.44 -8.81
CA GLY A 61 8.14 -3.36 -9.24
C GLY A 61 6.79 -3.89 -9.72
N PHE A 62 6.79 -4.87 -10.63
CA PHE A 62 5.57 -5.53 -11.11
C PHE A 62 4.81 -6.25 -10.00
N ALA A 63 5.52 -6.95 -9.11
CA ALA A 63 4.89 -7.63 -7.97
C ALA A 63 4.16 -6.64 -7.04
N VAL A 64 4.76 -5.46 -6.80
CA VAL A 64 4.14 -4.41 -5.97
C VAL A 64 3.02 -3.69 -6.73
N SER A 65 3.14 -3.47 -8.04
CA SER A 65 2.10 -2.82 -8.85
C SER A 65 0.76 -3.58 -8.83
N GLY A 66 0.78 -4.89 -8.59
CA GLY A 66 -0.43 -5.70 -8.40
C GLY A 66 -1.33 -5.20 -7.25
N SER A 67 -0.78 -4.56 -6.21
CA SER A 67 -1.60 -4.05 -5.10
C SER A 67 -2.45 -2.84 -5.49
N GLY A 68 -2.08 -2.09 -6.53
CA GLY A 68 -2.91 -1.01 -7.09
C GLY A 68 -4.18 -1.54 -7.76
N ILE A 69 -4.02 -2.58 -8.59
CA ILE A 69 -5.13 -3.26 -9.26
C ILE A 69 -6.02 -3.91 -8.20
N GLY A 70 -5.42 -4.64 -7.25
CA GLY A 70 -6.15 -5.26 -6.14
C GLY A 70 -6.94 -4.24 -5.33
N GLY A 71 -6.31 -3.13 -4.92
CA GLY A 71 -6.98 -2.07 -4.15
C GLY A 71 -8.15 -1.41 -4.91
N GLY A 72 -7.99 -1.15 -6.21
CA GLY A 72 -9.04 -0.60 -7.06
C GLY A 72 -10.25 -1.54 -7.20
N VAL A 73 -10.01 -2.79 -7.61
CA VAL A 73 -11.06 -3.81 -7.76
C VAL A 73 -11.74 -4.09 -6.42
N GLN A 74 -10.96 -4.20 -5.35
CA GLN A 74 -11.48 -4.45 -4.01
C GLN A 74 -12.38 -3.31 -3.53
N THR A 75 -12.00 -2.05 -3.78
CA THR A 75 -12.81 -0.88 -3.40
C THR A 75 -14.19 -0.92 -4.06
N LEU A 76 -14.26 -1.32 -5.33
CA LEU A 76 -15.53 -1.49 -6.06
C LEU A 76 -16.41 -2.57 -5.43
N ILE A 77 -15.84 -3.75 -5.16
CA ILE A 77 -16.57 -4.90 -4.60
C ILE A 77 -17.06 -4.58 -3.18
N VAL A 78 -16.17 -4.12 -2.30
CA VAL A 78 -16.51 -3.82 -0.89
C VAL A 78 -17.57 -2.73 -0.81
N ARG A 79 -17.48 -1.68 -1.64
CA ARG A 79 -18.49 -0.63 -1.68
C ARG A 79 -19.87 -1.17 -2.04
N GLN A 80 -19.95 -1.98 -3.09
CA GLN A 80 -21.21 -2.57 -3.53
C GLN A 80 -21.80 -3.53 -2.48
N LEU A 81 -20.95 -4.29 -1.80
CA LEU A 81 -21.37 -5.16 -0.69
C LEU A 81 -21.90 -4.35 0.49
N ILE A 82 -21.24 -3.25 0.87
CA ILE A 82 -21.67 -2.39 2.00
C ILE A 82 -23.07 -1.84 1.73
N VAL A 83 -23.34 -1.35 0.51
CA VAL A 83 -24.63 -0.75 0.16
C VAL A 83 -25.78 -1.76 0.20
N ASN A 84 -25.54 -3.01 -0.22
CA ASN A 84 -26.59 -4.02 -0.37
C ASN A 84 -26.75 -4.95 0.85
N LEU A 85 -25.66 -5.28 1.54
CA LEU A 85 -25.63 -6.31 2.58
C LEU A 85 -25.27 -5.78 3.97
N GLY A 86 -24.89 -4.50 4.05
CA GLY A 86 -24.43 -3.86 5.28
C GLY A 86 -23.01 -4.27 5.68
N LEU A 87 -22.49 -3.60 6.72
CA LEU A 87 -21.08 -3.68 7.12
C LEU A 87 -20.66 -5.09 7.56
N LYS A 88 -21.44 -5.73 8.45
CA LYS A 88 -21.10 -7.03 9.04
C LYS A 88 -20.93 -8.13 7.99
N LYS A 89 -21.94 -8.31 7.11
CA LYS A 89 -21.89 -9.32 6.05
C LYS A 89 -20.76 -9.04 5.06
N THR A 90 -20.54 -7.76 4.76
CA THR A 90 -19.43 -7.36 3.88
C THR A 90 -18.07 -7.76 4.44
N MET A 91 -17.80 -7.48 5.72
CA MET A 91 -16.52 -7.82 6.36
C MET A 91 -16.26 -9.33 6.36
N ILE A 92 -17.30 -10.15 6.55
CA ILE A 92 -17.20 -11.61 6.48
C ILE A 92 -16.87 -12.07 5.06
N ILE A 93 -17.63 -11.62 4.05
CA ILE A 93 -17.38 -11.97 2.64
C ILE A 93 -15.97 -11.54 2.24
N TYR A 94 -15.59 -10.33 2.63
CA TYR A 94 -14.27 -9.77 2.37
C TYR A 94 -13.14 -10.60 2.99
N ALA A 95 -13.30 -11.07 4.24
CA ALA A 95 -12.34 -11.98 4.86
C ALA A 95 -12.16 -13.30 4.09
N HIS A 96 -13.25 -13.87 3.57
CA HIS A 96 -13.20 -15.10 2.78
C HIS A 96 -12.54 -14.89 1.41
N MET A 97 -12.79 -13.75 0.76
CA MET A 97 -12.11 -13.40 -0.49
C MET A 97 -10.59 -13.35 -0.32
N HIS A 98 -10.11 -12.79 0.80
CA HIS A 98 -8.68 -12.78 1.13
C HIS A 98 -8.09 -14.18 1.31
N VAL A 99 -8.82 -15.07 2.00
CA VAL A 99 -8.37 -16.46 2.17
C VAL A 99 -8.21 -17.17 0.83
N VAL A 100 -9.18 -17.03 -0.08
CA VAL A 100 -9.09 -17.63 -1.42
C VAL A 100 -7.87 -17.09 -2.17
N ALA A 101 -7.66 -15.77 -2.15
CA ALA A 101 -6.50 -15.15 -2.79
C ALA A 101 -5.17 -15.63 -2.19
N TRP A 102 -5.09 -15.81 -0.87
CA TRP A 102 -3.89 -16.32 -0.21
C TRP A 102 -3.64 -17.80 -0.46
N ILE A 103 -4.68 -18.63 -0.58
CA ILE A 103 -4.52 -20.05 -0.95
C ILE A 103 -3.90 -20.14 -2.35
N ILE A 104 -4.42 -19.36 -3.30
CA ILE A 104 -3.87 -19.28 -4.65
C ILE A 104 -2.41 -18.79 -4.60
N ALA A 105 -2.13 -17.74 -3.83
CA ALA A 105 -0.78 -17.22 -3.65
C ALA A 105 0.16 -18.25 -3.00
N PHE A 106 -0.32 -19.05 -2.06
CA PHE A 106 0.47 -20.07 -1.38
C PHE A 106 0.95 -21.17 -2.34
N PHE A 107 0.12 -21.57 -3.30
CA PHE A 107 0.51 -22.53 -4.33
C PHE A 107 1.46 -21.92 -5.39
N LEU A 108 1.36 -20.61 -5.64
CA LEU A 108 2.19 -19.91 -6.62
C LEU A 108 3.55 -19.47 -6.05
N ILE A 109 3.63 -19.16 -4.76
CA ILE A 109 4.85 -18.68 -4.12
C ILE A 109 5.84 -19.83 -3.96
N LYS A 110 7.01 -19.68 -4.59
CA LYS A 110 8.14 -20.58 -4.42
C LYS A 110 9.32 -19.82 -3.84
N GLU A 111 9.76 -20.21 -2.65
CA GLU A 111 11.00 -19.69 -2.07
C GLU A 111 12.21 -20.28 -2.81
N ARG A 112 13.22 -19.43 -3.11
CA ARG A 112 14.47 -19.91 -3.70
C ARG A 112 15.27 -20.64 -2.61
N PRO A 113 15.69 -21.89 -2.81
CA PRO A 113 16.52 -22.60 -1.83
C PRO A 113 17.82 -21.83 -1.58
N LEU A 114 18.20 -21.65 -0.31
CA LEU A 114 19.48 -21.03 0.01
C LEU A 114 20.63 -21.91 -0.52
N PRO A 115 21.68 -21.29 -1.08
CA PRO A 115 22.93 -21.99 -1.41
C PRO A 115 23.45 -22.78 -0.20
N PRO A 116 24.03 -23.98 -0.39
CA PRO A 116 24.48 -24.84 0.72
C PRO A 116 25.39 -24.13 1.72
N HIS A 117 26.24 -23.21 1.26
CA HIS A 117 27.19 -22.45 2.09
C HIS A 117 26.52 -21.39 2.99
N LEU A 118 25.25 -21.05 2.78
CA LEU A 118 24.50 -20.07 3.60
C LEU A 118 23.49 -20.74 4.56
N ARG A 119 23.33 -22.07 4.51
CA ARG A 119 22.35 -22.81 5.32
C ARG A 119 22.60 -22.73 6.84
N GLY A 120 23.79 -22.32 7.28
CA GLY A 120 24.17 -22.15 8.69
C GLY A 120 24.55 -20.71 9.09
N ALA A 121 24.39 -19.73 8.20
CA ALA A 121 24.72 -18.34 8.52
C ALA A 121 23.79 -17.82 9.62
N LYS A 122 24.35 -17.28 10.72
CA LYS A 122 23.56 -16.63 11.78
C LYS A 122 22.67 -15.55 11.13
N LYS A 123 21.35 -15.70 11.25
CA LYS A 123 20.37 -14.70 10.84
C LYS A 123 20.62 -13.41 11.61
N ARG A 124 21.31 -12.47 10.98
CA ARG A 124 21.63 -11.18 11.58
C ARG A 124 20.43 -10.26 11.39
N TRP A 125 19.91 -9.69 12.49
CA TRP A 125 18.75 -8.80 12.45
C TRP A 125 19.00 -7.50 11.68
N MET A 126 20.24 -7.00 11.66
CA MET A 126 20.63 -5.80 10.90
C MET A 126 22.06 -5.89 10.33
N PRO A 127 22.30 -5.39 9.10
CA PRO A 127 23.65 -5.21 8.57
C PRO A 127 24.45 -4.20 9.41
N LYS A 128 25.76 -4.44 9.60
CA LYS A 128 26.65 -3.53 10.34
C LYS A 128 26.88 -2.17 9.65
N HIS A 129 26.63 -2.09 8.34
CA HIS A 129 26.84 -0.88 7.54
C HIS A 129 25.59 -0.62 6.69
N ILE A 130 24.75 0.29 7.15
CA ILE A 130 23.62 0.82 6.38
C ILE A 130 24.08 2.14 5.80
N GLY A 131 24.20 2.23 4.47
CA GLY A 131 24.67 3.45 3.80
C GLY A 131 23.70 4.62 4.00
N GLY A 132 24.22 5.85 4.08
CA GLY A 132 23.42 7.06 4.29
C GLY A 132 22.29 7.26 3.27
N SER A 133 22.47 6.77 2.03
CA SER A 133 21.43 6.79 0.99
C SER A 133 20.19 5.95 1.35
N PHE A 134 20.37 4.83 2.06
CA PHE A 134 19.24 4.01 2.52
C PHE A 134 18.44 4.74 3.60
N ILE A 135 19.12 5.38 4.54
CA ILE A 135 18.48 6.16 5.62
C ILE A 135 17.71 7.34 5.03
N SER A 136 18.30 8.06 4.07
CA SER A 136 17.62 9.16 3.37
C SER A 136 16.34 8.70 2.66
N VAL A 137 16.39 7.56 1.96
CA VAL A 137 15.21 6.96 1.31
C VAL A 137 14.17 6.51 2.34
N ALA A 138 14.60 5.85 3.42
CA ALA A 138 13.71 5.38 4.48
C ALA A 138 12.98 6.55 5.17
N SER A 139 13.71 7.63 5.50
CA SER A 139 13.13 8.86 6.06
C SER A 139 12.16 9.53 5.08
N SER A 140 12.53 9.61 3.80
CA SER A 140 11.65 10.16 2.76
C SER A 140 10.36 9.35 2.61
N ILE A 141 10.45 8.02 2.64
CA ILE A 141 9.27 7.14 2.62
C ILE A 141 8.42 7.34 3.88
N PHE A 142 9.04 7.47 5.05
CA PHE A 142 8.33 7.71 6.31
C PHE A 142 7.50 9.01 6.27
N PHE A 143 8.13 10.14 5.94
CA PHE A 143 7.43 11.43 5.85
C PHE A 143 6.45 11.47 4.67
N GLY A 144 6.81 10.88 3.54
CA GLY A 144 5.96 10.79 2.36
C GLY A 144 4.68 10.00 2.61
N ILE A 145 4.76 8.85 3.28
CA ILE A 145 3.58 8.03 3.62
C ILE A 145 2.69 8.76 4.63
N PHE A 146 3.27 9.38 5.67
CA PHE A 146 2.49 10.03 6.72
C PHE A 146 1.72 11.26 6.20
N GLY A 147 2.36 12.10 5.38
CA GLY A 147 1.74 13.31 4.82
C GLY A 147 0.73 13.02 3.69
N TYR A 148 1.01 12.05 2.83
CA TYR A 148 0.20 11.75 1.65
C TYR A 148 -1.15 11.07 1.97
N LEU A 149 -1.19 10.21 3.00
CA LEU A 149 -2.37 9.39 3.26
C LEU A 149 -3.60 10.21 3.66
N SER A 150 -3.43 11.40 4.24
CA SER A 150 -4.54 12.23 4.70
C SER A 150 -5.48 12.66 3.57
N PRO A 151 -5.07 13.48 2.57
CA PRO A 151 -5.96 13.87 1.48
C PRO A 151 -6.45 12.69 0.65
N TYR A 152 -5.65 11.62 0.56
CA TYR A 152 -6.03 10.39 -0.11
C TYR A 152 -7.26 9.71 0.51
N TYR A 153 -7.27 9.51 1.83
CA TYR A 153 -8.41 8.88 2.52
C TYR A 153 -9.65 9.79 2.57
N PHE A 154 -9.45 11.11 2.64
CA PHE A 154 -10.55 12.07 2.68
C PHE A 154 -11.13 12.41 1.30
N SER A 155 -10.50 11.98 0.21
CA SER A 155 -10.95 12.26 -1.17
C SER A 155 -12.41 11.83 -1.44
N SER A 156 -12.82 10.66 -0.96
CA SER A 156 -14.20 10.20 -1.10
C SER A 156 -15.19 10.98 -0.25
N THR A 157 -14.75 11.51 0.90
CA THR A 157 -15.59 12.35 1.77
C THR A 157 -15.75 13.73 1.15
N TYR A 158 -14.65 14.31 0.66
CA TYR A 158 -14.65 15.57 -0.07
C TYR A 158 -15.60 15.53 -1.27
N THR A 159 -15.60 14.42 -2.04
CA THR A 159 -16.50 14.27 -3.18
C THR A 159 -17.97 14.26 -2.76
N LYS A 160 -18.32 13.66 -1.61
CA LYS A 160 -19.70 13.69 -1.08
C LYS A 160 -20.15 15.08 -0.66
N GLU A 161 -19.24 15.86 -0.10
CA GLU A 161 -19.55 17.17 0.49
C GLU A 161 -19.67 18.27 -0.56
N PHE A 162 -18.80 18.26 -1.57
CA PHE A 162 -18.77 19.29 -2.62
C PHE A 162 -19.60 18.95 -3.86
N VAL A 163 -19.97 17.68 -4.07
CA VAL A 163 -20.72 17.22 -5.24
C VAL A 163 -22.08 16.67 -4.81
N THR A 164 -22.93 17.56 -4.30
CA THR A 164 -24.24 17.24 -3.68
C THR A 164 -25.29 16.71 -4.66
N TYR A 165 -25.07 16.82 -5.98
CA TYR A 165 -25.96 16.25 -6.99
C TYR A 165 -25.75 14.75 -7.22
N LEU A 166 -24.64 14.18 -6.74
CA LEU A 166 -24.39 12.75 -6.84
C LEU A 166 -25.08 12.04 -5.68
N ASP A 167 -25.85 10.99 -5.99
CA ASP A 167 -26.37 10.08 -4.96
C ASP A 167 -25.19 9.58 -4.09
N PRO A 168 -25.24 9.74 -2.76
CA PRO A 168 -24.21 9.23 -1.85
C PRO A 168 -23.88 7.74 -2.05
N LYS A 169 -24.85 6.97 -2.60
CA LYS A 169 -24.70 5.55 -2.96
C LYS A 169 -24.16 5.32 -4.37
N SER A 170 -24.04 6.33 -5.22
CA SER A 170 -23.51 6.22 -6.59
C SER A 170 -22.00 5.94 -6.63
N LEU A 171 -21.59 5.03 -7.52
CA LEU A 171 -20.18 4.65 -7.73
C LEU A 171 -19.26 5.85 -8.01
N LEU A 172 -19.82 6.89 -8.62
CA LEU A 172 -19.13 8.13 -9.02
C LEU A 172 -18.42 8.81 -7.84
N VAL A 173 -18.93 8.67 -6.62
CA VAL A 173 -18.34 9.23 -5.40
C VAL A 173 -16.98 8.59 -5.05
N THR A 174 -16.74 7.36 -5.50
CA THR A 174 -15.53 6.58 -5.17
C THR A 174 -14.55 6.49 -6.35
N VAL A 175 -14.94 6.97 -7.53
CA VAL A 175 -14.08 7.02 -8.73
C VAL A 175 -12.74 7.74 -8.45
N PRO A 176 -12.68 8.89 -7.75
CA PRO A 176 -11.41 9.55 -7.46
C PRO A 176 -10.44 8.65 -6.68
N LEU A 177 -10.94 7.97 -5.64
CA LEU A 177 -10.14 7.04 -4.83
C LEU A 177 -9.62 5.86 -5.67
N ILE A 178 -10.45 5.33 -6.58
CA ILE A 178 -10.07 4.24 -7.46
C ILE A 178 -8.97 4.68 -8.43
N VAL A 179 -9.15 5.83 -9.09
CA VAL A 179 -8.14 6.42 -9.99
C VAL A 179 -6.83 6.66 -9.24
N MET A 180 -6.90 7.20 -8.02
CA MET A 180 -5.71 7.42 -7.19
C MET A 180 -5.01 6.10 -6.79
N ASN A 181 -5.75 5.03 -6.50
CA ASN A 181 -5.17 3.69 -6.23
C ASN A 181 -4.38 3.15 -7.44
N PHE A 182 -4.98 3.21 -8.62
CA PHE A 182 -4.35 2.75 -9.86
C PHE A 182 -3.10 3.57 -10.18
N SER A 183 -3.23 4.91 -10.17
CA SER A 183 -2.13 5.83 -10.48
C SER A 183 -0.95 5.70 -9.53
N ARG A 184 -1.20 5.59 -8.22
CA ARG A 184 -0.14 5.56 -7.20
C ARG A 184 0.76 4.33 -7.33
N GLN A 185 0.17 3.15 -7.54
CA GLN A 185 0.91 1.89 -7.38
C GLN A 185 1.39 1.27 -8.69
N ILE A 186 0.70 1.52 -9.81
CA ILE A 186 1.13 1.05 -11.13
C ILE A 186 2.31 1.90 -11.61
N ALA A 187 2.17 3.23 -11.62
CA ALA A 187 3.23 4.10 -12.12
C ALA A 187 4.44 4.11 -11.16
N GLY A 188 4.23 4.33 -9.85
CA GLY A 188 5.34 4.51 -8.91
C GLY A 188 6.29 3.32 -8.79
N SER A 189 5.73 2.11 -8.60
CA SER A 189 6.53 0.92 -8.30
C SER A 189 7.17 0.29 -9.54
N ALA A 190 6.48 0.28 -10.69
CA ALA A 190 7.04 -0.23 -11.93
C ALA A 190 8.14 0.70 -12.48
N ILE A 191 7.91 2.02 -12.47
CA ILE A 191 8.90 3.00 -12.94
C ILE A 191 10.13 3.00 -12.03
N GLY A 192 9.95 3.02 -10.70
CA GLY A 192 11.08 2.91 -9.77
C GLY A 192 11.89 1.62 -9.96
N GLY A 193 11.19 0.50 -10.20
CA GLY A 193 11.81 -0.78 -10.54
C GLY A 193 12.59 -0.76 -11.86
N ALA A 194 12.04 -0.09 -12.88
CA ALA A 194 12.68 0.11 -14.18
C ALA A 194 13.94 0.97 -14.08
N ILE A 195 13.87 2.08 -13.35
CA ILE A 195 15.02 2.97 -13.08
C ILE A 195 16.13 2.19 -12.38
N LEU A 196 15.80 1.42 -11.34
CA LEU A 196 16.79 0.60 -10.63
C LEU A 196 17.42 -0.47 -11.54
N SER A 197 16.65 -1.03 -12.46
CA SER A 197 17.16 -2.03 -13.41
C SER A 197 18.02 -1.40 -14.50
N ALA A 198 17.70 -0.18 -14.93
CA ALA A 198 18.45 0.57 -15.94
C ALA A 198 19.75 1.15 -15.39
N SER A 199 19.77 1.55 -14.11
CA SER A 199 20.95 2.10 -13.42
C SER A 199 21.97 1.04 -12.97
N GLY A 200 21.77 -0.23 -13.34
CA GLY A 200 22.64 -1.33 -12.89
C GLY A 200 22.54 -1.62 -11.39
N GLY A 201 21.46 -1.18 -10.72
CA GLY A 201 21.28 -1.32 -9.28
C GLY A 201 21.82 -0.15 -8.45
N ASP A 202 22.18 0.97 -9.08
CA ASP A 202 22.48 2.21 -8.35
C ASP A 202 21.20 2.79 -7.73
N TRP A 203 21.18 2.83 -6.41
CA TRP A 203 20.09 3.36 -5.60
C TRP A 203 19.99 4.88 -5.66
N LYS A 204 21.08 5.59 -6.00
CA LYS A 204 21.06 7.06 -6.10
C LYS A 204 20.02 7.53 -7.13
N ALA A 205 19.95 6.87 -8.28
CA ALA A 205 18.97 7.17 -9.33
C ALA A 205 17.52 7.02 -8.84
N VAL A 206 17.24 5.97 -8.06
CA VAL A 206 15.91 5.75 -7.46
C VAL A 206 15.59 6.80 -6.40
N THR A 207 16.59 7.20 -5.60
CA THR A 207 16.44 8.27 -4.61
C THR A 207 16.10 9.60 -5.26
N PHE A 208 16.81 9.99 -6.34
CA PHE A 208 16.52 11.22 -7.07
C PHE A 208 15.12 11.20 -7.69
N TYR A 209 14.72 10.08 -8.28
CA TYR A 209 13.36 9.92 -8.80
C TYR A 209 12.29 10.07 -7.70
N SER A 210 12.45 9.37 -6.57
CA SER A 210 11.49 9.42 -5.46
C SER A 210 11.39 10.82 -4.85
N GLY A 211 12.53 11.47 -4.61
CA GLY A 211 12.59 12.84 -4.08
C GLY A 211 12.00 13.86 -5.06
N GLY A 212 12.34 13.75 -6.35
CA GLY A 212 11.79 14.61 -7.40
C GLY A 212 10.27 14.50 -7.51
N MET A 213 9.71 13.29 -7.48
CA MET A 213 8.26 13.08 -7.49
C MET A 213 7.56 13.66 -6.26
N GLN A 214 8.19 13.63 -5.09
CA GLN A 214 7.64 14.26 -3.89
C GLN A 214 7.65 15.78 -3.97
N ILE A 215 8.70 16.39 -4.52
CA ILE A 215 8.77 17.84 -4.76
C ILE A 215 7.69 18.26 -5.76
N ILE A 216 7.54 17.53 -6.87
CA ILE A 216 6.48 17.79 -7.85
C ILE A 216 5.11 17.69 -7.19
N GLY A 217 4.87 16.64 -6.38
CA GLY A 217 3.63 16.48 -5.62
C GLY A 217 3.37 17.66 -4.67
N ALA A 218 4.39 18.11 -3.93
CA ALA A 218 4.28 19.27 -3.05
C ALA A 218 3.96 20.57 -3.82
N VAL A 219 4.62 20.79 -4.97
CA VAL A 219 4.35 21.95 -5.84
C VAL A 219 2.93 21.92 -6.38
N CYS A 220 2.43 20.76 -6.84
CA CYS A 220 1.05 20.60 -7.29
C CYS A 220 0.04 20.89 -6.18
N ILE A 221 0.30 20.41 -4.96
CA ILE A 221 -0.56 20.68 -3.79
C ILE A 221 -0.54 22.17 -3.44
N LEU A 222 0.63 22.80 -3.41
CA LEU A 222 0.76 24.24 -3.15
C LEU A 222 0.07 25.07 -4.22
N TYR A 223 0.22 24.72 -5.49
CA TYR A 223 -0.48 25.39 -6.59
C TYR A 223 -2.00 25.26 -6.42
N ALA A 224 -2.52 24.06 -6.16
CA ALA A 224 -3.94 23.84 -5.92
C ALA A 224 -4.45 24.62 -4.70
N ARG A 225 -3.64 24.72 -3.64
CA ARG A 225 -3.95 25.54 -2.46
C ARG A 225 -4.02 27.02 -2.84
N PHE A 226 -2.99 27.57 -3.47
CA PHE A 226 -2.91 29.00 -3.81
C PHE A 226 -3.90 29.43 -4.89
N ALA A 227 -4.37 28.49 -5.71
CA ALA A 227 -5.48 28.72 -6.63
C ALA A 227 -6.83 28.88 -5.90
N LYS A 228 -7.00 28.26 -4.74
CA LYS A 228 -8.23 28.30 -3.93
C LYS A 228 -8.21 29.43 -2.90
N ASP A 229 -7.06 29.66 -2.26
CA ASP A 229 -6.84 30.75 -1.32
C ASP A 229 -5.39 31.26 -1.42
N ARG A 230 -5.22 32.54 -1.76
CA ARG A 230 -3.91 33.19 -1.89
C ARG A 230 -3.25 33.52 -0.55
N ARG A 231 -3.95 33.30 0.57
CA ARG A 231 -3.47 33.64 1.92
C ARG A 231 -2.50 32.58 2.45
N LEU A 232 -1.35 33.04 2.96
CA LEU A 232 -0.29 32.17 3.49
C LEU A 232 -0.65 31.52 4.83
N TRP A 233 -1.50 32.19 5.63
CA TRP A 233 -1.91 31.74 6.96
C TRP A 233 -3.41 31.51 6.98
N ALA A 234 -3.84 30.38 7.54
CA ALA A 234 -5.24 30.19 7.89
C ALA A 234 -5.53 31.10 9.10
N LEU A 235 -6.41 32.09 8.92
CA LEU A 235 -7.01 32.77 10.06
C LEU A 235 -8.04 31.79 10.64
N VAL A 236 -7.76 31.33 11.87
CA VAL A 236 -8.69 30.56 12.71
C VAL A 236 -9.94 31.40 12.98
#